data_AF-A0A419FST4-F1
#
_entry.id   AF-A0A419FST4-F1
#
_cell.length_a   1.000
_cell.length_b   1.000
_cell.length_c   1.000
_cell.angle_alpha   90.00
_cell.angle_beta   90.00
_cell.angle_gamma   90.00
#
_symmetry.space_group_name_H-M   'P 1'
#
loop_
_entity.id
_entity.type
_entity.pdbx_description
1 polymer ?
#
loop_
_entity_poly.entity_id
_entity_poly.type
_entity_poly.pdbx_seq_one_letter_code
_entity_poly.pdbx_strand_id
1 'polypeptide(L)'
;MNITIVESIEKYEQQINKKIKQGKTVKNSMAMTPETFAKVFSPERIKLLQRIYRNNVKNIYQLAKELDKPYEVIFRNIKYLEGIGLIAIAEKNHKKIPSVLNPFSISLYAQEQVKT
;
A
#
# COMPACT_ATOMS: atom_id res chain seq x y z
N MET A 1 8.06 1.34 -3.33
CA MET A 1 7.94 0.51 -2.10
C MET A 1 7.67 -0.93 -2.50
N ASN A 2 8.30 -1.92 -1.87
CA ASN A 2 7.98 -3.33 -2.13
C ASN A 2 6.97 -3.84 -1.10
N ILE A 3 5.92 -4.52 -1.54
CA ILE A 3 4.94 -5.17 -0.69
C ILE A 3 5.05 -6.68 -0.89
N THR A 4 5.28 -7.40 0.20
CA THR A 4 5.44 -8.86 0.19
C THR A 4 4.28 -9.50 0.92
N ILE A 5 3.56 -10.38 0.23
CA ILE A 5 2.52 -11.20 0.87
C ILE A 5 3.19 -12.44 1.45
N VAL A 6 2.98 -12.69 2.75
CA VAL A 6 3.63 -13.78 3.51
C VAL A 6 2.59 -14.56 4.31
N GLU A 7 2.82 -15.85 4.52
CA GLU A 7 1.91 -16.69 5.33
C GLU A 7 1.92 -16.31 6.82
N SER A 8 3.09 -15.96 7.36
CA SER A 8 3.27 -15.55 8.75
C SER A 8 4.30 -14.42 8.82
N ILE A 9 3.91 -13.32 9.47
CA ILE A 9 4.78 -12.17 9.72
C ILE A 9 5.97 -12.58 10.58
N GLU A 10 5.75 -13.34 11.66
CA GLU A 10 6.79 -13.77 12.59
C GLU A 10 7.86 -14.62 11.88
N LYS A 11 7.44 -15.59 11.06
CA LYS A 11 8.38 -16.42 10.28
C LYS A 11 9.16 -15.58 9.27
N TYR A 12 8.51 -14.59 8.65
CA TYR A 12 9.18 -13.68 7.73
C TYR A 12 10.24 -12.83 8.45
N GLU A 13 9.89 -12.25 9.59
CA GLU A 13 10.82 -11.46 10.42
C GLU A 13 12.03 -12.28 10.88
N GLN A 14 11.82 -13.51 11.35
CA GLN A 14 12.91 -14.42 11.73
C GLN A 14 13.88 -14.66 10.55
N GLN A 15 13.37 -14.85 9.34
CA GLN A 15 14.19 -15.03 8.15
C GLN A 15 14.97 -13.76 7.77
N ILE A 16 14.31 -12.60 7.84
CA ILE A 16 14.96 -11.31 7.60
C ILE A 16 16.08 -11.08 8.62
N ASN A 17 15.81 -11.31 9.91
CA ASN A 17 16.80 -11.18 10.97
C ASN A 17 17.98 -12.14 10.78
N LYS A 18 17.74 -13.38 10.33
CA LYS A 18 18.81 -14.33 10.00
C LYS A 18 19.67 -13.82 8.84
N LYS A 19 19.07 -13.25 7.78
CA LYS A 19 19.80 -12.66 6.65
C LYS A 19 20.64 -11.46 7.08
N ILE A 20 20.08 -10.58 7.90
CA ILE A 20 20.79 -9.41 8.46
C ILE A 20 21.99 -9.86 9.31
N LYS A 21 21.81 -10.85 10.19
CA LYS A 21 22.91 -11.44 10.99
C LYS A 21 24.02 -12.07 10.14
N GLN A 22 23.70 -12.52 8.93
CA GLN A 22 24.67 -13.03 7.94
C GLN A 22 25.33 -11.92 7.11
N GLY A 23 25.09 -10.65 7.41
CA GLY A 23 25.63 -9.51 6.66
C GLY A 23 24.95 -9.29 5.30
N LYS A 24 23.81 -9.94 5.02
CA LYS A 24 23.11 -9.78 3.75
C LYS A 24 22.23 -8.54 3.77
N THR A 25 22.31 -7.74 2.70
CA THR A 25 21.43 -6.59 2.47
C THR A 25 19.99 -7.04 2.26
N VAL A 26 19.08 -6.50 3.05
CA VAL A 26 17.63 -6.72 2.91
C VAL A 26 16.99 -5.46 2.37
N LYS A 27 16.20 -5.57 1.29
CA LYS A 27 15.44 -4.45 0.74
C LYS A 27 14.33 -4.04 1.71
N ASN A 28 14.10 -2.73 1.85
CA ASN A 28 12.99 -2.22 2.63
C ASN A 28 11.66 -2.64 1.96
N SER A 29 10.87 -3.45 2.66
CA SER A 29 9.59 -3.96 2.18
C SER A 29 8.55 -4.04 3.29
N MET A 30 7.30 -3.76 2.94
CA MET A 30 6.16 -3.99 3.82
C MET A 30 5.69 -5.43 3.67
N ALA A 31 5.70 -6.20 4.76
CA ALA A 31 5.14 -7.55 4.78
C ALA A 31 3.70 -7.54 5.28
N MET A 32 2.84 -8.36 4.69
CA MET A 32 1.45 -8.52 5.12
C MET A 32 0.94 -9.93 4.86
N THR A 33 0.00 -10.40 5.68
CA THR A 33 -0.70 -11.67 5.42
C THR A 33 -1.70 -11.52 4.28
N PRO A 34 -2.19 -12.62 3.66
CA PRO A 34 -3.24 -12.55 2.64
C PRO A 34 -4.50 -11.82 3.13
N GLU A 35 -4.91 -12.03 4.38
CA GLU A 35 -6.10 -11.39 4.97
C GLU A 35 -5.87 -9.89 5.14
N THR A 36 -4.67 -9.51 5.59
CA THR A 36 -4.29 -8.11 5.76
C THR A 36 -4.19 -7.42 4.41
N PHE A 37 -3.60 -8.09 3.40
CA PHE A 37 -3.54 -7.62 2.02
C PHE A 37 -4.94 -7.38 1.47
N ALA A 38 -5.86 -8.34 1.60
CA ALA A 38 -7.23 -8.20 1.12
C ALA A 38 -7.99 -7.06 1.83
N LYS A 39 -7.74 -6.87 3.13
CA LYS A 39 -8.29 -5.73 3.90
C LYS A 39 -7.75 -4.39 3.43
N VAL A 40 -6.45 -4.29 3.12
CA VAL A 40 -5.80 -3.06 2.67
C VAL A 40 -6.20 -2.74 1.24
N PHE A 41 -6.04 -3.69 0.33
CA PHE A 41 -6.21 -3.55 -1.12
C PHE A 41 -7.59 -4.02 -1.58
N SER A 42 -8.64 -3.46 -1.00
CA SER A 42 -9.99 -3.68 -1.49
C SER A 42 -10.14 -3.14 -2.93
N PRO A 43 -11.10 -3.66 -3.72
CA PRO A 43 -11.34 -3.17 -5.08
C PRO A 43 -11.53 -1.65 -5.17
N GLU A 44 -12.23 -1.05 -4.20
CA GLU A 44 -12.43 0.40 -4.16
C GLU A 44 -11.13 1.18 -3.93
N ARG A 45 -10.25 0.70 -3.04
CA ARG A 45 -8.97 1.36 -2.78
C ARG A 45 -7.98 1.18 -3.92
N ILE A 46 -8.01 0.05 -4.62
CA ILE A 46 -7.23 -0.16 -5.85
C ILE A 46 -7.69 0.85 -6.92
N LYS A 47 -9.00 0.99 -7.16
CA LYS A 47 -9.54 1.98 -8.11
C LYS A 47 -9.13 3.41 -7.75
N LEU A 48 -9.20 3.76 -6.45
CA LEU A 48 -8.76 5.05 -5.95
C LEU A 48 -7.26 5.28 -6.20
N LEU A 49 -6.40 4.31 -5.86
CA LEU A 49 -4.96 4.38 -6.10
C LEU A 49 -4.63 4.53 -7.58
N GLN A 50 -5.27 3.75 -8.45
CA GLN A 50 -5.12 3.86 -9.90
C GLN A 50 -5.51 5.25 -10.41
N ARG A 51 -6.58 5.84 -9.87
CA ARG A 51 -7.03 7.18 -10.28
C ARG A 51 -6.05 8.27 -9.83
N ILE A 52 -5.54 8.18 -8.61
CA ILE A 52 -4.53 9.11 -8.07
C ILE A 52 -3.22 8.99 -8.85
N TYR A 53 -2.77 7.77 -9.13
CA TYR A 53 -1.52 7.50 -9.86
C TYR A 53 -1.51 8.10 -11.27
N ARG A 54 -2.67 8.18 -11.94
CA ARG A 54 -2.80 8.81 -13.27
C ARG A 54 -2.63 10.35 -13.24
N ASN A 55 -2.22 10.95 -12.12
CA ASN A 55 -1.78 12.33 -11.92
C ASN A 55 -2.73 13.45 -12.39
N ASN A 56 -4.03 13.17 -12.53
CA ASN A 56 -5.06 14.14 -12.94
C ASN A 56 -5.99 14.57 -11.79
N VAL A 57 -5.59 14.32 -10.55
CA VAL A 57 -6.41 14.66 -9.38
C VAL A 57 -6.13 16.09 -8.93
N LYS A 58 -7.15 16.96 -8.98
CA LYS A 58 -7.02 18.34 -8.47
C LYS A 58 -7.31 18.45 -6.98
N ASN A 59 -8.16 17.57 -6.43
CA ASN A 59 -8.48 17.49 -5.00
C ASN A 59 -9.36 16.26 -4.68
N ILE A 60 -9.55 15.99 -3.39
CA ILE A 60 -10.38 14.88 -2.87
C ILE A 60 -11.85 14.99 -3.28
N TYR A 61 -12.40 16.20 -3.39
CA TYR A 61 -13.81 16.38 -3.77
C TYR A 61 -14.07 15.99 -5.23
N GLN A 62 -13.15 16.31 -6.14
CA GLN A 62 -13.20 15.83 -7.53
C GLN A 62 -13.11 14.30 -7.58
N LEU A 63 -12.23 13.67 -6.80
CA LEU A 63 -12.14 12.21 -6.73
C LEU A 63 -13.47 11.57 -6.28
N ALA A 64 -14.14 12.16 -5.30
CA ALA A 64 -15.45 11.69 -4.84
C ALA A 64 -16.49 11.73 -5.96
N LYS A 65 -16.54 12.81 -6.76
CA LYS A 65 -17.43 12.90 -7.92
C LYS A 65 -17.10 11.90 -9.02
N GLU A 66 -15.83 11.76 -9.36
CA GLU A 66 -15.40 10.87 -10.45
C GLU A 66 -15.59 9.39 -10.12
N LEU A 67 -15.49 9.04 -8.85
CA LEU A 67 -15.69 7.66 -8.38
C LEU A 67 -17.14 7.37 -8.01
N ASP A 68 -18.04 8.37 -8.11
CA ASP A 68 -19.43 8.30 -7.68
C ASP A 68 -19.58 7.77 -6.23
N LYS A 69 -18.84 8.42 -5.30
CA LYS A 69 -18.81 8.04 -3.88
C LYS A 69 -18.92 9.27 -2.98
N PRO A 70 -19.45 9.10 -1.76
CA PRO A 70 -19.45 10.17 -0.76
C PRO A 70 -18.03 10.64 -0.42
N TYR A 71 -17.89 11.94 -0.19
CA TYR A 71 -16.60 12.56 0.13
C TYR A 71 -15.94 11.89 1.35
N GLU A 72 -16.72 11.59 2.39
CA GLU A 72 -16.28 11.00 3.65
C GLU A 72 -15.68 9.61 3.42
N VAL A 73 -16.25 8.84 2.50
CA VAL A 73 -15.75 7.49 2.15
C VAL A 73 -14.40 7.60 1.46
N ILE A 74 -14.27 8.51 0.49
CA ILE A 74 -13.01 8.75 -0.20
C ILE A 74 -11.96 9.30 0.76
N PHE A 75 -12.32 10.30 1.57
CA PHE A 75 -11.42 10.91 2.55
C PHE A 75 -10.90 9.88 3.55
N ARG A 76 -11.77 9.03 4.10
CA ARG A 76 -11.38 7.93 4.99
C ARG A 76 -10.42 6.95 4.32
N ASN A 77 -10.70 6.57 3.08
CA ASN A 77 -9.80 5.69 2.32
C ASN A 77 -8.44 6.34 2.04
N ILE A 78 -8.41 7.62 1.68
CA ILE A 78 -7.15 8.37 1.47
C ILE A 78 -6.38 8.45 2.78
N LYS A 79 -7.03 8.79 3.90
CA LYS A 79 -6.37 8.84 5.22
C LYS A 79 -5.82 7.50 5.68
N TYR A 80 -6.55 6.42 5.40
CA TYR A 80 -6.07 5.06 5.66
C TYR A 80 -4.81 4.75 4.84
N LEU A 81 -4.83 5.02 3.52
CA LEU A 81 -3.71 4.79 2.61
C LEU A 81 -2.50 5.70 2.91
N GLU A 82 -2.75 6.92 3.40
CA GLU A 82 -1.72 7.82 3.93
C GLU A 82 -1.08 7.27 5.20
N GLY A 83 -1.87 6.75 6.14
CA GLY A 83 -1.38 6.15 7.38
C GLY A 83 -0.45 4.95 7.17
N ILE A 84 -0.58 4.24 6.05
CA ILE A 84 0.31 3.14 5.66
C ILE A 84 1.38 3.54 4.63
N GLY A 85 1.52 4.85 4.33
CA GLY A 85 2.60 5.37 3.50
C GLY A 85 2.47 5.12 1.99
N LEU A 86 1.28 4.79 1.49
CA LEU A 86 1.04 4.63 0.04
C LEU A 86 0.73 5.96 -0.66
N ILE A 87 0.10 6.88 0.07
CA ILE A 87 -0.32 8.20 -0.44
C ILE A 87 0.23 9.28 0.50
N ALA A 88 0.51 10.46 -0.05
CA ALA A 88 0.65 11.68 0.72
C ALA A 88 -0.44 12.68 0.33
N ILE A 89 -0.86 13.52 1.27
CA ILE A 89 -1.77 14.62 1.01
C ILE A 89 -1.00 15.93 1.13
N ALA A 90 -0.94 16.70 0.04
CA ALA A 90 -0.49 18.08 0.07
C ALA A 90 -1.69 19.02 0.23
N GLU A 91 -1.49 20.15 0.92
CA GLU A 91 -2.47 21.23 0.97
C GLU A 91 -1.99 22.40 0.10
N LYS A 92 -2.82 22.82 -0.87
CA LYS A 92 -2.54 23.95 -1.75
C LYS A 92 -3.82 24.74 -1.99
N ASN A 93 -3.80 26.05 -1.70
CA ASN A 93 -4.97 26.92 -1.84
C ASN A 93 -6.23 26.35 -1.14
N HIS A 94 -6.08 25.87 0.11
CA HIS A 94 -7.12 25.21 0.91
C HIS A 94 -7.71 23.92 0.29
N LYS A 95 -7.02 23.33 -0.69
CA LYS A 95 -7.41 22.06 -1.31
C LYS A 95 -6.44 20.96 -0.89
N LYS A 96 -7.01 19.83 -0.46
CA LYS A 96 -6.27 18.59 -0.19
C LYS A 96 -6.06 17.84 -1.49
N ILE A 97 -4.81 17.66 -1.88
CA ILE A 97 -4.39 17.05 -3.14
C ILE A 97 -3.62 15.77 -2.80
N PRO A 98 -4.21 14.58 -3.03
CA PRO A 98 -3.52 13.33 -2.79
C PRO A 98 -2.57 13.00 -3.95
N SER A 99 -1.42 12.41 -3.62
CA SER A 99 -0.44 11.89 -4.57
C SER A 99 0.12 10.54 -4.10
N VAL A 100 0.36 9.60 -5.01
CA VAL A 100 1.06 8.35 -4.67
C VAL A 100 2.53 8.68 -4.41
N LEU A 101 3.05 8.30 -3.25
CA LEU A 101 4.41 8.68 -2.82
C LEU A 101 5.50 8.05 -3.68
N ASN A 102 5.32 6.78 -4.07
CA ASN A 102 6.26 6.05 -4.91
C ASN A 102 5.51 4.94 -5.67
N PRO A 103 5.96 4.55 -6.87
CA PRO A 103 5.54 3.30 -7.47
C PRO A 103 5.78 2.16 -6.47
N PHE A 104 4.78 1.29 -6.33
CA PHE A 104 4.89 0.10 -5.52
C PHE A 104 4.65 -1.15 -6.36
N SER A 105 5.37 -2.21 -6.02
CA SER A 105 5.22 -3.54 -6.61
C SER A 105 4.76 -4.48 -5.52
N ILE A 106 3.80 -5.34 -5.88
CA ILE A 106 3.32 -6.43 -5.03
C ILE A 106 3.97 -7.70 -5.55
N SER A 107 4.64 -8.43 -4.67
CA SER A 107 5.25 -9.72 -4.98
C SER A 107 4.74 -10.80 -4.03
N LEU A 108 4.47 -11.98 -4.58
CA LEU A 108 4.09 -13.17 -3.80
C LEU A 108 5.37 -13.92 -3.38
N TYR A 109 5.44 -14.31 -2.11
CA TYR A 109 6.50 -15.18 -1.60
C TYR A 109 5.89 -16.53 -1.20
N ALA A 110 6.26 -17.59 -1.91
CA ALA A 110 5.92 -18.96 -1.55
C ALA A 110 7.18 -19.70 -1.10
N GLN A 111 7.06 -20.54 -0.07
CA GLN A 111 8.16 -21.41 0.36
C GLN A 111 8.21 -22.65 -0.54
N GLU A 112 9.41 -23.02 -1.01
CA GLU A 112 9.64 -24.39 -1.47
C GLU A 112 9.65 -25.29 -0.24
N GLN A 113 8.74 -26.27 -0.19
CA GLN A 113 8.89 -27.36 0.77
C GLN A 113 10.08 -28.19 0.34
N VAL A 114 11.15 -28.17 1.14
CA VAL A 114 12.20 -29.18 1.05
C VAL A 114 11.56 -30.51 1.43
N LYS A 115 11.19 -31.30 0.42
CA LYS A 115 10.87 -32.72 0.62
C LYS A 115 12.14 -33.40 1.09
N THR A 116 12.21 -33.71 2.38
CA THR A 116 13.10 -34.75 2.93
C THR A 116 12.56 -36.12 2.61
#